data_AF-G9B5R9-F1
#
_entry.id   AF-G9B5R9-F1
#
_cell.length_a   1.000
_cell.length_b   1.000
_cell.length_c   1.000
_cell.angle_alpha   90.00
_cell.angle_beta   90.00
_cell.angle_gamma   90.00
#
_symmetry.space_group_name_H-M   'P 1'
#
loop_
_entity.id
_entity.type
_entity.pdbx_description
1 polymer ?
#
loop_
_entity_poly.entity_id
_entity_poly.type
_entity_poly.pdbx_seq_one_letter_code
_entity_poly.pdbx_strand_id
1 'polypeptide(L)'
;DGNHLSSAAIVGHDGSIWAQSSNFPQFKQEEINAIMNDFAEPGSLAPTGLYLGGTKYMVIQGEPGYVIRGKKGSGGITIKKTNMALLIGIYDEP
;
A
#
# COMPACT_ATOMS: atom_id res chain seq x y z
N ASP A 1 24.58 0.54 3.46
CA ASP A 1 23.88 0.57 4.77
C ASP A 1 23.43 1.98 5.06
N GLY A 2 22.12 2.20 5.26
CA GLY A 2 21.56 3.54 5.48
C GLY A 2 20.21 3.83 4.79
N ASN A 3 19.67 2.91 4.00
CA ASN A 3 18.42 3.14 3.31
C ASN A 3 17.24 3.12 4.29
N HIS A 4 16.24 3.96 4.01
CA HIS A 4 14.97 4.02 4.73
C HIS A 4 13.82 4.10 3.73
N LEU A 5 12.59 3.88 4.20
CA LEU A 5 11.40 4.11 3.40
C LEU A 5 11.30 5.61 3.05
N SER A 6 10.86 5.91 1.83
CA SER A 6 10.58 7.29 1.39
C SER A 6 9.39 7.87 2.16
N SER A 7 8.38 7.03 2.45
CA SER A 7 7.27 7.35 3.35
C SER A 7 6.59 6.10 3.90
N ALA A 8 5.87 6.23 5.01
CA ALA A 8 5.12 5.14 5.63
C ALA A 8 3.90 5.65 6.41
N ALA A 9 2.91 4.78 6.61
CA ALA A 9 1.73 5.06 7.43
C ALA A 9 1.13 3.80 8.08
N ILE A 10 0.37 4.02 9.14
CA ILE A 10 -0.56 3.08 9.78
C ILE A 10 -1.96 3.62 9.53
N VAL A 11 -2.77 2.87 8.79
CA VAL A 11 -4.11 3.29 8.35
C VAL A 11 -5.14 2.25 8.81
N GLY A 12 -6.21 2.67 9.49
CA GLY A 12 -7.33 1.79 9.83
C GLY A 12 -7.99 1.21 8.59
N HIS A 13 -8.68 0.07 8.71
CA HIS A 13 -9.41 -0.53 7.58
C HIS A 13 -10.51 0.37 7.01
N ASP A 14 -10.97 1.34 7.80
CA ASP A 14 -11.91 2.39 7.41
C ASP A 14 -11.26 3.58 6.70
N GLY A 15 -9.94 3.59 6.51
CA GLY A 15 -9.18 4.69 5.90
C GLY A 15 -8.72 5.76 6.90
N SER A 16 -9.04 5.63 8.19
CA SER A 16 -8.55 6.56 9.22
C SER A 16 -7.03 6.50 9.36
N ILE A 17 -6.35 7.66 9.39
CA ILE A 17 -4.90 7.70 9.57
C ILE A 17 -4.58 7.63 11.06
N TRP A 18 -3.93 6.55 11.51
CA TRP A 18 -3.48 6.41 12.91
C TRP A 18 -2.11 7.04 13.12
N ALA A 19 -1.22 6.91 12.13
CA ALA A 19 0.07 7.58 12.09
C ALA A 19 0.57 7.64 10.64
N GLN A 20 1.34 8.68 10.30
CA GLN A 20 2.01 8.77 9.00
C GLN A 20 3.32 9.56 9.10
N SER A 21 4.27 9.24 8.23
CA SER A 21 5.45 10.08 8.00
C SER A 21 5.07 11.39 7.30
N SER A 22 5.89 12.43 7.45
CA SER A 22 5.61 13.77 6.91
C SER A 22 5.32 13.82 5.40
N ASN A 23 5.92 12.91 4.62
CA ASN A 23 5.81 12.87 3.16
C ASN A 23 4.85 11.77 2.65
N PHE A 24 4.05 11.17 3.54
CA PHE A 24 3.10 10.15 3.11
C PHE A 24 2.01 10.79 2.23
N PRO A 25 1.71 10.23 1.05
CA PRO A 25 0.78 10.85 0.13
C PRO A 25 -0.65 10.85 0.69
N GLN A 26 -1.37 11.94 0.42
CA GLN A 26 -2.82 11.97 0.66
C GLN A 26 -3.48 11.00 -0.31
N PHE A 27 -4.30 10.09 0.22
CA PHE A 27 -5.02 9.08 -0.55
C PHE A 27 -6.52 9.32 -0.48
N LYS A 28 -7.26 8.66 -1.37
CA LYS A 28 -8.72 8.67 -1.35
C LYS A 28 -9.27 7.41 -0.68
N GLN A 29 -10.48 7.50 -0.15
CA GLN A 29 -11.13 6.37 0.51
C GLN A 29 -11.29 5.17 -0.43
N GLU A 30 -11.54 5.42 -1.72
CA GLU A 30 -11.70 4.37 -2.72
C GLU A 30 -10.41 3.55 -2.92
N GLU A 31 -9.24 4.17 -2.72
CA GLU A 31 -7.95 3.48 -2.80
C GLU A 31 -7.80 2.47 -1.64
N ILE A 32 -8.18 2.87 -0.41
CA ILE A 32 -8.17 1.97 0.76
C ILE A 32 -9.20 0.85 0.60
N ASN A 33 -10.39 1.16 0.11
CA ASN A 33 -11.43 0.16 -0.14
C ASN A 33 -10.96 -0.89 -1.16
N ALA A 34 -10.27 -0.47 -2.22
CA ALA A 34 -9.73 -1.38 -3.22
C ALA A 34 -8.61 -2.28 -2.66
N ILE A 35 -7.74 -1.73 -1.80
CA ILE A 35 -6.73 -2.50 -1.05
C ILE A 35 -7.40 -3.55 -0.14
N MET A 36 -8.45 -3.15 0.59
CA MET A 36 -9.20 -4.06 1.46
C MET A 36 -9.92 -5.16 0.67
N ASN A 37 -10.46 -4.82 -0.50
CA ASN A 37 -11.05 -5.79 -1.41
C ASN A 37 -10.03 -6.83 -1.87
N ASP A 38 -8.80 -6.43 -2.22
CA ASP A 38 -7.76 -7.36 -2.65
C ASP A 38 -7.29 -8.31 -1.52
N PHE A 39 -7.37 -7.87 -0.26
CA PHE A 39 -7.16 -8.79 0.86
C PHE A 39 -8.32 -9.80 1.03
N ALA A 40 -9.55 -9.44 0.65
CA ALA A 40 -10.71 -10.34 0.70
C ALA A 40 -10.77 -11.27 -0.53
N GLU A 41 -10.41 -10.74 -1.70
CA GLU A 41 -10.40 -11.38 -3.01
C GLU A 41 -9.02 -11.20 -3.67
N PRO A 42 -8.02 -12.05 -3.30
CA PRO A 42 -6.66 -11.93 -3.81
C PRO A 42 -6.58 -11.89 -5.33
N GLY A 43 -5.99 -10.83 -5.87
CA GLY A 43 -5.81 -10.63 -7.31
C GLY A 43 -6.82 -9.66 -7.95
N SER A 44 -7.81 -9.17 -7.20
CA SER A 44 -8.76 -8.15 -7.69
C SER A 44 -8.10 -6.86 -8.17
N LEU A 45 -6.94 -6.48 -7.61
CA LEU A 45 -6.16 -5.32 -8.06
C LEU A 45 -5.24 -5.59 -9.25
N ALA A 46 -4.96 -6.85 -9.60
CA ALA A 46 -4.01 -7.17 -10.66
C ALA A 46 -4.40 -6.59 -12.05
N PRO A 47 -5.68 -6.59 -12.48
CA PRO A 47 -6.08 -6.02 -13.76
C PRO A 47 -6.04 -4.48 -13.81
N THR A 48 -6.35 -3.81 -12.70
CA THR A 48 -6.52 -2.35 -12.64
C THR A 48 -5.26 -1.62 -12.15
N GLY A 49 -4.45 -2.29 -11.33
CA GLY A 49 -3.30 -1.77 -10.61
C GLY A 49 -3.64 -1.30 -9.20
N LEU A 50 -2.65 -1.33 -8.32
CA LEU A 50 -2.74 -0.75 -6.98
C LEU A 50 -2.56 0.76 -7.06
N TYR A 51 -3.52 1.54 -6.54
CA TYR A 51 -3.41 2.99 -6.44
C TYR A 51 -3.24 3.42 -4.99
N LEU A 52 -2.34 4.38 -4.77
CA LEU A 52 -2.26 5.11 -3.51
C LEU A 52 -1.80 6.55 -3.79
N GLY A 53 -2.60 7.52 -3.35
CA GLY A 53 -2.33 8.94 -3.58
C GLY A 53 -2.23 9.29 -5.06
N GLY A 54 -3.08 8.67 -5.89
CA GLY A 54 -3.09 8.83 -7.34
C GLY A 54 -1.91 8.17 -8.07
N THR A 55 -0.94 7.59 -7.36
CA THR A 55 0.15 6.84 -7.98
C THR A 55 -0.27 5.41 -8.24
N LYS A 56 -0.18 4.98 -9.50
CA LYS A 56 -0.38 3.59 -9.92
C LYS A 56 0.89 2.76 -9.72
N TYR A 57 0.72 1.60 -9.09
CA TYR A 57 1.73 0.55 -8.93
C TYR A 57 1.25 -0.72 -9.65
N MET A 58 2.16 -1.39 -10.35
CA MET A 58 1.91 -2.72 -10.89
C MET A 58 1.91 -3.72 -9.73
N VAL A 59 0.82 -4.47 -9.56
CA VAL A 59 0.73 -5.52 -8.54
C VAL A 59 1.74 -6.62 -8.85
N ILE A 60 2.52 -7.02 -7.85
CA ILE A 60 3.47 -8.13 -7.92
C ILE A 60 3.16 -9.14 -6.82
N GLN A 61 3.87 -10.28 -6.81
CA GLN A 61 3.60 -11.37 -5.87
C GLN A 61 3.64 -10.90 -4.40
N GLY A 62 2.47 -10.99 -3.75
CA GLY A 62 2.25 -10.75 -2.33
C GLY A 62 2.12 -12.06 -1.53
N GLU A 63 1.42 -11.98 -0.40
CA GLU A 63 0.94 -13.10 0.40
C GLU A 63 -0.60 -13.00 0.47
N PRO A 64 -1.36 -13.93 -0.13
CA PRO A 64 -2.83 -13.85 -0.19
C PRO A 64 -3.46 -13.59 1.19
N GLY A 65 -4.24 -12.51 1.30
CA GLY A 65 -4.91 -12.12 2.55
C GLY A 65 -4.03 -11.40 3.59
N TYR A 66 -2.71 -11.32 3.39
CA TYR A 66 -1.78 -10.76 4.38
C TYR A 66 -0.89 -9.63 3.84
N VAL A 67 -0.33 -9.77 2.64
CA VAL A 67 0.61 -8.79 2.05
C VAL A 67 0.24 -8.50 0.61
N ILE A 68 0.13 -7.21 0.27
CA ILE A 68 0.08 -6.73 -1.10
C ILE A 68 1.40 -6.01 -1.40
N ARG A 69 1.96 -6.26 -2.57
CA ARG A 69 3.18 -5.60 -3.06
C ARG A 69 2.91 -4.96 -4.41
N GLY A 70 3.41 -3.74 -4.60
CA GLY A 70 3.32 -3.00 -5.85
C GLY A 70 4.68 -2.46 -6.27
N LYS A 71 4.95 -2.42 -7.58
CA LYS A 71 6.17 -1.87 -8.17
C LYS A 71 5.87 -0.69 -9.08
N LYS A 72 6.72 0.35 -9.04
CA LYS A 72 6.71 1.49 -9.96
C LYS A 72 8.15 1.86 -10.31
N GLY A 73 8.59 1.51 -11.52
CA GLY A 73 9.99 1.70 -11.91
C GLY A 73 10.94 0.94 -10.97
N SER A 74 11.91 1.63 -10.39
CA SER A 74 12.83 1.10 -9.39
C SER A 74 12.29 1.16 -7.94
N GLY A 75 11.24 1.94 -7.70
CA GLY A 75 10.56 2.03 -6.41
C GLY A 75 9.35 1.07 -6.28
N GLY A 76 8.66 1.16 -5.15
CA GLY A 76 7.51 0.34 -4.87
C GLY A 76 6.82 0.62 -3.54
N ILE A 77 5.85 -0.23 -3.25
CA ILE A 77 4.99 -0.16 -2.08
C ILE A 77 4.77 -1.56 -1.52
N THR A 78 4.77 -1.68 -0.19
CA THR A 78 4.34 -2.88 0.52
C THR A 78 3.24 -2.52 1.50
N ILE A 79 2.17 -3.31 1.49
CA ILE A 79 1.03 -3.14 2.40
C ILE A 79 0.83 -4.45 3.16
N LYS A 80 0.97 -4.42 4.49
CA LYS A 80 0.69 -5.55 5.37
C LYS A 80 -0.65 -5.33 6.07
N LYS A 81 -1.57 -6.29 5.94
CA LYS A 81 -2.81 -6.32 6.72
C LYS A 81 -2.53 -6.84 8.13
N THR A 82 -3.08 -6.14 9.11
CA THR A 82 -3.19 -6.58 10.51
C THR A 82 -4.66 -6.80 10.84
N ASN A 83 -4.96 -7.16 12.09
CA ASN A 83 -6.34 -7.35 12.55
C ASN A 83 -7.21 -6.09 12.43
N MET A 84 -6.63 -4.89 12.53
CA MET A 84 -7.40 -3.63 12.58
C MET A 84 -6.87 -2.52 11.66
N ALA A 85 -5.65 -2.67 11.15
CA ALA A 85 -4.97 -1.64 10.36
C ALA A 85 -4.19 -2.24 9.18
N LEU A 86 -3.74 -1.34 8.32
CA LEU A 86 -2.82 -1.53 7.22
C LEU A 86 -1.50 -0.85 7.59
N LEU A 87 -0.39 -1.58 7.47
CA LEU A 87 0.95 -1.01 7.52
C LEU A 87 1.42 -0.77 6.10
N ILE A 88 1.65 0.49 5.73
CA ILE A 88 2.00 0.90 4.38
C ILE A 88 3.42 1.46 4.40
N GLY A 89 4.30 0.91 3.55
CA GLY A 89 5.64 1.43 3.32
C GLY A 89 5.89 1.65 1.84
N ILE A 90 6.37 2.84 1.48
CA ILE A 90 6.75 3.24 0.13
C ILE A 90 8.27 3.43 0.11
N TYR A 91 8.93 2.88 -0.91
CA TYR A 91 10.37 2.98 -1.10
C TYR A 91 10.69 3.40 -2.52
N ASP A 92 11.82 4.08 -2.69
CA ASP A 92 12.45 4.40 -3.96
C ASP A 92 13.81 3.71 -4.07
N GLU A 93 14.51 3.92 -5.18
CA GLU A 93 15.89 3.46 -5.33
C GLU A 93 16.86 4.16 -4.36
N PRO A 94 18.00 3.52 -4.03
CA PRO A 94 19.07 4.17 -3.27
C PRO A 94 19.67 5.38 -3.99
#